data_AF-A0A8J7PIG7-F1
#
_entry.id   AF-A0A8J7PIG7-F1
#
_cell.length_a   1.000
_cell.length_b   1.000
_cell.length_c   1.000
_cell.angle_alpha   90.00
_cell.angle_beta   90.00
_cell.angle_gamma   90.00
#
_symmetry.space_group_name_H-M   'P 1'
#
loop_
_entity.id
_entity.type
_entity.pdbx_description
1 polymer ?
#
loop_
_entity_poly.entity_id
_entity_poly.type
_entity_poly.pdbx_seq_one_letter_code
_entity_poly.pdbx_strand_id
1 'polypeptide(L)'
;MPKESIKEREEEEERARAAAYTLGKELNAKQVEWLEMSVDSKTNESAVEGQLDLEEKKSQDLISRLELLGYYQFQTDAEAPKNWFRHLLGIIENFPNQSGYVASILMNSSGKLSSEQFAQASALWQKMAQALPQPNVLGNAGAFLIWRDLKEANRLLEQAHLLEPDNVRWPSHLALFNYMTYKKTKDESTKLESAKMAVKYGEITLALGSHTPWLDLEHVGECALYLNDFEKAIKCAEELEKLNIHKAHAQTANALRGLVAARSEQIALAVAALHKLEEGYSINSMTFKLAEELFKLGEIEAIKDFVGIYQAKLGAKRHLEWLDILESGNLPDLSQADF
;
A
#
# COMPACT_ATOMS: atom_id res chain seq x y z
N MET A 1 -8.47 -15.49 32.93
CA MET A 1 -7.36 -15.00 32.10
C MET A 1 -7.35 -13.48 32.21
N PRO A 2 -6.25 -12.85 32.62
CA PRO A 2 -6.17 -11.39 32.68
C PRO A 2 -6.32 -10.85 31.26
N LYS A 3 -7.22 -9.88 31.06
CA LYS A 3 -7.29 -9.12 29.81
C LYS A 3 -6.13 -8.12 29.86
N GLU A 4 -5.06 -8.38 29.12
CA GLU A 4 -4.08 -7.34 28.80
C GLU A 4 -4.82 -6.10 28.32
N SER A 5 -4.39 -4.94 28.83
CA SER A 5 -4.96 -3.67 28.39
C SER A 5 -4.55 -3.42 26.93
N ILE A 6 -5.43 -2.78 26.16
CA ILE A 6 -5.16 -2.37 24.77
C ILE A 6 -3.86 -1.56 24.71
N LYS A 7 -3.60 -0.74 25.73
CA LYS A 7 -2.40 0.07 25.86
C LYS A 7 -1.11 -0.76 26.01
N GLU A 8 -1.14 -1.85 26.78
CA GLU A 8 0.02 -2.74 26.92
C GLU A 8 0.34 -3.45 25.60
N ARG A 9 -0.68 -3.83 24.83
CA ARG A 9 -0.50 -4.41 23.49
C ARG A 9 0.05 -3.41 22.48
N GLU A 10 -0.45 -2.18 22.50
CA GLU A 10 0.06 -1.10 21.64
C GLU A 10 1.52 -0.77 21.99
N GLU A 11 1.88 -0.68 23.27
CA GLU A 11 3.26 -0.43 23.72
C GLU A 11 4.20 -1.60 23.41
N GLU A 12 3.71 -2.84 23.44
CA GLU A 12 4.47 -4.03 23.07
C GLU A 12 4.65 -4.12 21.55
N GLU A 13 3.62 -3.83 20.76
CA GLU A 13 3.72 -3.72 19.29
C GLU A 13 4.65 -2.58 18.87
N GLU A 14 4.60 -1.43 19.54
CA GLU A 14 5.48 -0.29 19.25
C GLU A 14 6.93 -0.61 19.60
N ARG A 15 7.18 -1.31 20.72
CA ARG A 15 8.51 -1.84 21.06
C ARG A 15 8.99 -2.89 20.06
N ALA A 16 8.13 -3.81 19.65
CA ALA A 16 8.46 -4.81 18.64
C ALA A 16 8.74 -4.16 17.28
N ARG A 17 8.00 -3.13 16.88
CA ARG A 17 8.25 -2.34 15.67
C ARG A 17 9.56 -1.54 15.76
N ALA A 18 9.84 -0.91 16.90
CA ALA A 18 11.08 -0.17 17.12
C ALA A 18 12.30 -1.10 17.09
N ALA A 19 12.21 -2.26 17.75
CA ALA A 19 13.23 -3.31 17.69
C ALA A 19 13.38 -3.87 16.26
N ALA A 20 12.28 -4.06 15.55
CA ALA A 20 12.28 -4.48 14.15
C ALA A 20 12.91 -3.45 13.20
N TYR A 21 12.80 -2.15 13.50
CA TYR A 21 13.39 -1.08 12.69
C TYR A 21 14.90 -0.90 12.94
N THR A 22 15.38 -1.30 14.12
CA THR A 22 16.81 -1.27 14.49
C THR A 22 17.50 -2.62 14.38
N LEU A 23 16.76 -3.68 14.08
CA LEU A 23 17.26 -5.04 13.91
C LEU A 23 18.47 -5.02 12.95
N GLY A 24 19.62 -5.48 13.43
CA GLY A 24 20.85 -5.50 12.66
C GLY A 24 21.66 -4.20 12.59
N LYS A 25 21.09 -3.01 12.82
CA LYS A 25 21.77 -1.72 12.60
C LYS A 25 23.03 -1.53 13.46
N GLU A 26 23.03 -2.10 14.66
CA GLU A 26 24.10 -1.93 15.66
C GLU A 26 24.99 -3.18 15.82
N LEU A 27 24.88 -4.16 14.91
CA LEU A 27 25.71 -5.36 15.00
C LEU A 27 27.19 -5.03 14.78
N ASN A 28 28.04 -5.51 15.68
CA ASN A 28 29.48 -5.46 15.50
C ASN A 28 29.99 -6.65 14.66
N ALA A 29 31.23 -6.57 14.20
CA ALA A 29 31.82 -7.57 13.30
C ALA A 29 31.78 -9.01 13.85
N LYS A 30 31.96 -9.21 15.17
CA LYS A 30 31.90 -10.54 15.79
C LYS A 30 30.48 -11.11 15.80
N GLN A 31 29.47 -10.25 15.99
CA GLN A 31 28.08 -10.67 15.94
C GLN A 31 27.69 -11.05 14.51
N VAL A 32 28.10 -10.26 13.51
CA VAL A 32 27.87 -10.59 12.10
C VAL A 32 28.54 -11.91 11.73
N GLU A 33 29.81 -12.11 12.10
CA GLU A 33 30.53 -13.37 11.87
C GLU A 33 29.81 -14.56 12.51
N TRP A 34 29.35 -14.43 13.77
CA TRP A 34 28.60 -15.47 14.45
C TRP A 34 27.27 -15.79 13.76
N LEU A 35 26.51 -14.77 13.33
CA LEU A 35 25.26 -14.95 12.61
C LEU A 35 25.49 -15.63 11.25
N GLU A 36 26.52 -15.23 10.51
CA GLU A 36 26.89 -15.85 9.23
C GLU A 36 27.26 -17.34 9.42
N MET A 37 28.06 -17.66 10.43
CA MET A 37 28.37 -19.04 10.79
C MET A 37 27.12 -19.84 11.17
N SER A 38 26.17 -19.24 11.89
CA SER A 38 24.93 -19.90 12.29
C SER A 38 24.09 -20.30 11.07
N VAL A 39 24.07 -19.46 10.03
CA VAL A 39 23.33 -19.70 8.78
C VAL A 39 24.01 -20.77 7.91
N ASP A 40 25.35 -20.77 7.84
CA ASP A 40 26.13 -21.68 6.98
C ASP A 40 26.31 -23.09 7.58
N SER A 41 26.19 -23.23 8.90
CA SER A 41 26.35 -24.49 9.64
C SER A 41 25.39 -25.62 9.21
N LYS A 42 24.36 -25.30 8.42
CA LYS A 42 23.46 -26.27 7.76
C LYS A 42 24.16 -27.27 6.83
N THR A 43 25.42 -27.05 6.46
CA THR A 43 26.12 -27.91 5.49
C THR A 43 26.86 -29.12 6.08
N ASN A 44 27.00 -29.28 7.41
CA ASN A 44 27.98 -30.25 7.95
C ASN A 44 27.59 -31.09 9.18
N GLU A 45 26.32 -31.27 9.55
CA GLU A 45 25.98 -32.13 10.71
C GLU A 45 25.03 -33.30 10.40
N SER A 46 25.48 -34.48 10.83
CA SER A 46 24.91 -35.79 10.58
C SER A 46 23.68 -36.10 11.46
N ALA A 47 22.52 -36.21 10.82
CA ALA A 47 21.46 -37.23 10.96
C ALA A 47 20.96 -37.74 12.34
N VAL A 48 21.28 -37.15 13.50
CA VAL A 48 20.68 -37.59 14.78
C VAL A 48 20.32 -36.40 15.66
N GLU A 49 19.31 -35.63 15.26
CA GLU A 49 18.72 -34.58 16.11
C GLU A 49 17.20 -34.71 16.16
N GLY A 50 16.63 -34.41 17.33
CA GLY A 50 15.20 -34.53 17.56
C GLY A 50 14.41 -33.48 16.78
N GLN A 51 13.09 -33.69 16.65
CA GLN A 51 12.19 -32.75 15.97
C GLN A 51 12.16 -31.35 16.61
N LEU A 52 12.39 -31.27 17.93
CA LEU A 52 12.49 -30.02 18.68
C LEU A 52 13.76 -29.23 18.31
N ASP A 53 14.91 -29.91 18.23
CA ASP A 53 16.19 -29.30 17.84
C ASP A 53 16.13 -28.72 16.41
N LEU A 54 15.41 -29.40 15.51
CA LEU A 54 15.26 -28.95 14.13
C LEU A 54 14.43 -27.66 14.01
N GLU A 55 13.35 -27.52 14.77
CA GLU A 55 12.52 -26.32 14.74
C GLU A 55 13.19 -25.13 15.43
N GLU A 56 13.96 -25.37 16.50
CA GLU A 56 14.80 -24.35 17.12
C GLU A 56 15.89 -23.87 16.14
N LYS A 57 16.58 -24.79 15.46
CA LYS A 57 17.58 -24.44 14.43
C LYS A 57 16.98 -23.65 13.27
N LYS A 58 15.78 -24.02 12.79
CA LYS A 58 15.06 -23.25 11.76
C LYS A 58 14.69 -21.86 12.23
N SER A 59 14.21 -21.74 13.46
CA SER A 59 13.84 -20.45 14.06
C SER A 59 15.07 -19.54 14.18
N GLN A 60 16.19 -20.10 14.64
CA GLN A 60 17.47 -19.38 14.73
C GLN A 60 17.96 -18.94 13.35
N ASP A 61 17.91 -19.79 12.33
CA ASP A 61 18.30 -19.40 10.95
C ASP A 61 17.45 -18.24 10.41
N LEU A 62 16.12 -18.30 10.60
CA LEU A 62 15.25 -17.20 10.19
C LEU A 62 15.61 -15.89 10.91
N ILE A 63 15.78 -15.93 12.24
CA ILE A 63 16.15 -14.76 13.04
C ILE A 63 17.50 -14.21 12.58
N SER A 64 18.51 -15.07 12.42
CA SER A 64 19.84 -14.65 11.98
C SER A 64 19.80 -13.96 10.62
N ARG A 65 19.02 -14.48 9.67
CA ARG A 65 18.86 -13.85 8.35
C ARG A 65 18.15 -12.50 8.42
N LEU A 66 17.16 -12.35 9.29
CA LEU A 66 16.47 -11.06 9.47
C LEU A 66 17.41 -10.01 10.08
N GLU A 67 18.23 -10.40 11.07
CA GLU A 67 19.26 -9.54 11.64
C GLU A 67 20.32 -9.14 10.60
N LEU A 68 20.78 -10.09 9.80
CA LEU A 68 21.75 -9.82 8.73
C LEU A 68 21.16 -8.94 7.61
N LEU A 69 19.89 -9.13 7.24
CA LEU A 69 19.19 -8.23 6.30
C LEU A 69 19.13 -6.81 6.82
N GLY A 70 18.79 -6.64 8.10
CA GLY A 70 18.79 -5.34 8.75
C GLY A 70 20.17 -4.70 8.76
N TYR A 71 21.22 -5.46 9.12
CA TYR A 71 22.60 -4.99 9.14
C TYR A 71 23.09 -4.53 7.77
N TYR A 72 23.03 -5.41 6.76
CA TYR A 72 23.54 -5.12 5.42
C TYR A 72 22.77 -4.03 4.70
N GLN A 73 21.49 -3.79 5.06
CA GLN A 73 20.74 -2.67 4.51
C GLN A 73 21.36 -1.30 4.84
N PHE A 74 22.09 -1.19 5.96
CA PHE A 74 22.68 0.08 6.43
C PHE A 74 24.19 0.17 6.20
N GLN A 75 24.83 -0.86 5.66
CA GLN A 75 26.25 -0.82 5.37
C GLN A 75 26.55 -0.14 4.03
N THR A 76 27.73 0.46 3.93
CA THR A 76 28.21 1.16 2.74
C THR A 76 29.31 0.41 1.99
N ASP A 77 29.75 -0.75 2.51
CA ASP A 77 30.75 -1.57 1.83
C ASP A 77 30.17 -2.21 0.55
N ALA A 78 31.06 -2.52 -0.40
CA ALA A 78 30.66 -2.97 -1.72
C ALA A 78 30.01 -4.37 -1.74
N GLU A 79 30.25 -5.21 -0.72
CA GLU A 79 29.69 -6.56 -0.65
C GLU A 79 28.32 -6.59 0.06
N ALA A 80 27.98 -5.55 0.83
CA ALA A 80 26.71 -5.49 1.56
C ALA A 80 25.46 -5.71 0.70
N PRO A 81 25.28 -5.10 -0.49
CA PRO A 81 24.12 -5.36 -1.33
C PRO A 81 24.02 -6.82 -1.79
N LYS A 82 25.16 -7.47 -2.03
CA LYS A 82 25.23 -8.88 -2.45
C LYS A 82 24.91 -9.81 -1.28
N ASN A 83 25.45 -9.54 -0.09
CA ASN A 83 25.16 -10.31 1.11
C ASN A 83 23.69 -10.16 1.54
N TRP A 84 23.17 -8.94 1.50
CA TRP A 84 21.75 -8.67 1.72
C TRP A 84 20.87 -9.49 0.77
N PHE A 85 21.19 -9.49 -0.52
CA PHE A 85 20.42 -10.26 -1.50
C PHE A 85 20.53 -11.78 -1.30
N ARG A 86 21.71 -12.30 -0.91
CA ARG A 86 21.88 -13.72 -0.56
C ARG A 86 20.95 -14.13 0.59
N HIS A 87 20.85 -13.30 1.64
CA HIS A 87 19.96 -13.59 2.76
C HIS A 87 18.49 -13.51 2.40
N LEU A 88 18.11 -12.55 1.53
CA LEU A 88 16.77 -12.46 0.99
C LEU A 88 16.36 -13.77 0.28
N LEU A 89 17.20 -14.28 -0.62
CA LEU A 89 16.96 -15.55 -1.32
C LEU A 89 16.88 -16.72 -0.34
N GLY A 90 17.76 -16.75 0.66
CA GLY A 90 17.73 -17.78 1.69
C GLY A 90 16.42 -17.80 2.48
N ILE A 91 15.81 -16.64 2.76
CA ILE A 91 14.49 -16.58 3.39
C ILE A 91 13.41 -17.12 2.45
N ILE A 92 13.40 -16.74 1.18
CA ILE A 92 12.41 -17.22 0.21
C ILE A 92 12.49 -18.75 0.08
N GLU A 93 13.70 -19.31 -0.01
CA GLU A 93 13.89 -20.75 -0.20
C GLU A 93 13.52 -21.57 1.05
N ASN A 94 13.93 -21.12 2.23
CA ASN A 94 13.80 -21.93 3.45
C ASN A 94 12.52 -21.61 4.25
N PHE A 95 11.98 -20.40 4.09
CA PHE A 95 10.86 -19.89 4.88
C PHE A 95 9.78 -19.21 3.99
N PRO A 96 9.32 -19.83 2.90
CA PRO A 96 8.38 -19.18 1.97
C PRO A 96 6.99 -18.92 2.60
N ASN A 97 6.63 -19.67 3.65
CA ASN A 97 5.32 -19.69 4.26
C ASN A 97 5.14 -18.68 5.43
N GLN A 98 6.11 -17.80 5.66
CA GLN A 98 6.08 -16.87 6.80
C GLN A 98 5.01 -15.77 6.60
N SER A 99 4.45 -15.29 7.70
CA SER A 99 3.47 -14.20 7.71
C SER A 99 4.02 -12.96 8.43
N GLY A 100 3.19 -11.93 8.56
CA GLY A 100 3.49 -10.74 9.36
C GLY A 100 4.74 -10.01 8.87
N TYR A 101 5.64 -9.68 9.79
CA TYR A 101 6.79 -8.83 9.53
C TYR A 101 7.75 -9.38 8.46
N VAL A 102 8.02 -10.69 8.46
CA VAL A 102 8.90 -11.32 7.46
C VAL A 102 8.34 -11.14 6.05
N ALA A 103 7.05 -11.40 5.88
CA ALA A 103 6.40 -11.24 4.58
C ALA A 103 6.41 -9.78 4.09
N SER A 104 6.23 -8.83 5.00
CA SER A 104 6.33 -7.40 4.69
C SER A 104 7.74 -6.98 4.23
N ILE A 105 8.80 -7.50 4.86
CA ILE A 105 10.18 -7.27 4.42
C ILE A 105 10.36 -7.77 2.98
N LEU A 106 9.97 -9.03 2.72
CA LEU A 106 10.12 -9.63 1.39
C LEU A 106 9.33 -8.84 0.34
N MET A 107 8.08 -8.48 0.61
CA MET A 107 7.28 -7.66 -0.30
C MET A 107 7.97 -6.33 -0.66
N ASN A 108 8.45 -5.60 0.35
CA ASN A 108 9.07 -4.28 0.20
C ASN A 108 10.48 -4.36 -0.43
N SER A 109 11.12 -5.52 -0.44
CA SER A 109 12.45 -5.73 -1.01
C SER A 109 12.47 -5.63 -2.54
N SER A 110 11.38 -6.03 -3.20
CA SER A 110 11.28 -6.16 -4.67
C SER A 110 11.62 -4.86 -5.43
N GLY A 111 11.23 -3.70 -4.89
CA GLY A 111 11.50 -2.39 -5.47
C GLY A 111 12.99 -1.98 -5.44
N LYS A 112 13.79 -2.61 -4.58
CA LYS A 112 15.22 -2.31 -4.40
C LYS A 112 16.13 -3.16 -5.29
N LEU A 113 15.61 -4.22 -5.90
CA LEU A 113 16.41 -5.19 -6.64
C LEU A 113 16.81 -4.66 -8.02
N SER A 114 17.99 -5.05 -8.51
CA SER A 114 18.29 -4.93 -9.94
C SER A 114 17.34 -5.80 -10.78
N SER A 115 17.33 -5.63 -12.10
CA SER A 115 16.53 -6.50 -12.98
C SER A 115 16.94 -7.97 -12.87
N GLU A 116 18.25 -8.24 -12.76
CA GLU A 116 18.79 -9.58 -12.62
C GLU A 116 18.43 -10.22 -11.28
N GLN A 117 18.63 -9.48 -10.17
CA GLN A 117 18.28 -9.94 -8.83
C GLN A 117 16.79 -10.25 -8.71
N PHE A 118 15.94 -9.39 -9.29
CA PHE A 118 14.50 -9.64 -9.32
C PHE A 118 14.16 -10.88 -10.13
N ALA A 119 14.79 -11.10 -11.29
CA ALA A 119 14.55 -12.30 -12.08
C ALA A 119 14.91 -13.59 -11.30
N GLN A 120 16.03 -13.58 -10.56
CA GLN A 120 16.43 -14.70 -9.71
C GLN A 120 15.43 -14.95 -8.56
N ALA A 121 15.06 -13.90 -7.82
CA ALA A 121 14.10 -14.01 -6.71
C ALA A 121 12.69 -14.40 -7.20
N SER A 122 12.27 -13.88 -8.35
CA SER A 122 11.00 -14.23 -9.01
C SER A 122 10.96 -15.72 -9.39
N ALA A 123 12.01 -16.22 -10.05
CA ALA A 123 12.11 -17.63 -10.41
C ALA A 123 12.06 -18.54 -9.17
N LEU A 124 12.71 -18.13 -8.08
CA LEU A 124 12.67 -18.84 -6.81
C LEU A 124 11.27 -18.84 -6.20
N TRP A 125 10.58 -17.69 -6.15
CA TRP A 125 9.19 -17.63 -5.69
C TRP A 125 8.24 -18.49 -6.51
N GLN A 126 8.39 -18.47 -7.85
CA GLN A 126 7.59 -19.33 -8.73
C GLN A 126 7.83 -20.81 -8.45
N LYS A 127 9.09 -21.21 -8.25
CA LYS A 127 9.46 -22.57 -7.83
C LYS A 127 8.79 -22.94 -6.50
N MET A 128 8.83 -22.05 -5.51
CA MET A 128 8.20 -22.28 -4.19
C MET A 128 6.67 -22.39 -4.30
N ALA A 129 6.03 -21.50 -5.04
CA ALA A 129 4.60 -21.50 -5.29
C ALA A 129 4.11 -22.78 -5.99
N GLN A 130 4.91 -23.32 -6.91
CA GLN A 130 4.60 -24.58 -7.60
C GLN A 130 4.81 -25.81 -6.69
N ALA A 131 5.90 -25.83 -5.93
CA ALA A 131 6.24 -26.96 -5.06
C ALA A 131 5.34 -27.04 -3.82
N LEU A 132 4.93 -25.88 -3.29
CA LEU A 132 4.15 -25.74 -2.06
C LEU A 132 3.03 -24.70 -2.30
N PRO A 133 1.92 -25.09 -2.96
CA PRO A 133 0.81 -24.18 -3.27
C PRO A 133 -0.06 -23.88 -2.04
N GLN A 134 0.57 -23.48 -0.94
CA GLN A 134 -0.09 -23.03 0.29
C GLN A 134 -0.47 -21.56 0.18
N PRO A 135 -1.56 -21.11 0.83
CA PRO A 135 -2.06 -19.74 0.73
C PRO A 135 -0.98 -18.68 0.99
N ASN A 136 -0.22 -18.82 2.08
CA ASN A 136 0.83 -17.86 2.43
C ASN A 136 1.98 -17.86 1.43
N VAL A 137 2.41 -19.01 0.91
CA VAL A 137 3.46 -19.07 -0.13
C VAL A 137 3.00 -18.36 -1.40
N LEU A 138 1.78 -18.64 -1.86
CA LEU A 138 1.18 -18.02 -3.04
C LEU A 138 1.00 -16.51 -2.83
N GLY A 139 0.46 -16.11 -1.68
CA GLY A 139 0.20 -14.72 -1.35
C GLY A 139 1.48 -13.89 -1.17
N ASN A 140 2.52 -14.48 -0.58
CA ASN A 140 3.84 -13.85 -0.45
C ASN A 140 4.53 -13.71 -1.82
N ALA A 141 4.50 -14.75 -2.65
CA ALA A 141 5.02 -14.71 -4.01
C ALA A 141 4.30 -13.63 -4.83
N GLY A 142 2.96 -13.59 -4.79
CA GLY A 142 2.18 -12.57 -5.49
C GLY A 142 2.48 -11.15 -4.99
N ALA A 143 2.54 -10.94 -3.67
CA ALA A 143 2.90 -9.65 -3.10
C ALA A 143 4.32 -9.21 -3.48
N PHE A 144 5.28 -10.12 -3.59
CA PHE A 144 6.64 -9.82 -4.03
C PHE A 144 6.69 -9.37 -5.51
N LEU A 145 5.96 -10.05 -6.38
CA LEU A 145 6.00 -9.81 -7.84
C LEU A 145 5.30 -8.52 -8.28
N ILE A 146 4.45 -7.97 -7.42
CA ILE A 146 3.45 -6.97 -7.80
C ILE A 146 3.98 -5.72 -8.51
N TRP A 147 5.17 -5.26 -8.17
CA TRP A 147 5.73 -4.03 -8.72
C TRP A 147 6.29 -4.19 -10.14
N ARG A 148 6.46 -5.43 -10.62
CA ARG A 148 7.12 -5.73 -11.90
C ARG A 148 6.38 -6.74 -12.77
N ASP A 149 5.55 -7.60 -12.17
CA ASP A 149 4.71 -8.56 -12.87
C ASP A 149 3.32 -8.63 -12.21
N LEU A 150 2.51 -7.59 -12.44
CA LEU A 150 1.17 -7.48 -11.89
C LEU A 150 0.27 -8.65 -12.30
N LYS A 151 0.43 -9.16 -13.52
CA LYS A 151 -0.42 -10.23 -14.05
C LYS A 151 -0.21 -11.51 -13.24
N GLU A 152 1.05 -11.92 -13.07
CA GLU A 152 1.37 -13.11 -12.29
C GLU A 152 1.07 -12.90 -10.80
N ALA A 153 1.34 -11.70 -10.29
CA ALA A 153 1.01 -11.34 -8.92
C ALA A 153 -0.49 -11.49 -8.60
N ASN A 154 -1.36 -10.95 -9.46
CA ASN A 154 -2.81 -11.11 -9.34
C ASN A 154 -3.19 -12.60 -9.36
N ARG A 155 -2.67 -13.37 -10.33
CA ARG A 155 -2.96 -14.81 -10.45
C ARG A 155 -2.63 -15.58 -9.16
N LEU A 156 -1.49 -15.28 -8.53
CA LEU A 156 -1.05 -15.93 -7.29
C LEU A 156 -1.86 -15.48 -6.07
N LEU A 157 -2.14 -14.18 -5.93
CA LEU A 157 -2.96 -13.65 -4.85
C LEU A 157 -4.41 -14.13 -4.92
N GLU A 158 -4.98 -14.28 -6.12
CA GLU A 158 -6.31 -14.85 -6.30
C GLU A 158 -6.35 -16.32 -5.88
N GLN A 159 -5.33 -17.11 -6.21
CA GLN A 159 -5.22 -18.48 -5.71
C GLN A 159 -5.09 -18.54 -4.18
N ALA A 160 -4.30 -17.65 -3.58
CA ALA A 160 -4.22 -17.54 -2.13
C ALA A 160 -5.59 -17.23 -1.50
N HIS A 161 -6.32 -16.27 -2.07
CA HIS A 161 -7.67 -15.93 -1.63
C HIS A 161 -8.67 -17.07 -1.80
N LEU A 162 -8.61 -17.83 -2.89
CA LEU A 162 -9.49 -18.99 -3.09
C LEU A 162 -9.25 -20.09 -2.04
N LEU A 163 -8.01 -20.25 -1.58
CA LEU A 163 -7.66 -21.22 -0.55
C LEU A 163 -7.97 -20.73 0.88
N GLU A 164 -7.91 -19.42 1.11
CA GLU A 164 -8.26 -18.76 2.37
C GLU A 164 -9.22 -17.58 2.13
N PRO A 165 -10.51 -17.84 1.88
CA PRO A 165 -11.48 -16.80 1.52
C PRO A 165 -11.73 -15.80 2.65
N ASP A 166 -11.57 -16.22 3.91
CA ASP A 166 -11.80 -15.39 5.10
C ASP A 166 -10.57 -14.57 5.51
N ASN A 167 -9.43 -14.76 4.85
CA ASN A 167 -8.21 -14.01 5.16
C ASN A 167 -8.20 -12.67 4.42
N VAL A 168 -8.47 -11.58 5.15
CA VAL A 168 -8.57 -10.21 4.61
C VAL A 168 -7.31 -9.75 3.86
N ARG A 169 -6.13 -10.28 4.20
CA ARG A 169 -4.85 -9.86 3.62
C ARG A 169 -4.81 -9.99 2.09
N TRP A 170 -5.33 -11.09 1.55
CA TRP A 170 -5.26 -11.38 0.11
C TRP A 170 -6.11 -10.43 -0.74
N PRO A 171 -7.42 -10.23 -0.45
CA PRO A 171 -8.20 -9.23 -1.15
C PRO A 171 -7.69 -7.80 -0.88
N SER A 172 -7.13 -7.49 0.30
CA SER A 172 -6.56 -6.15 0.55
C SER A 172 -5.39 -5.85 -0.39
N HIS A 173 -4.48 -6.80 -0.56
CA HIS A 173 -3.38 -6.68 -1.52
C HIS A 173 -3.91 -6.54 -2.96
N LEU A 174 -4.82 -7.41 -3.38
CA LEU A 174 -5.43 -7.33 -4.72
C LEU A 174 -6.07 -5.96 -4.95
N ALA A 175 -6.82 -5.42 -3.99
CA ALA A 175 -7.47 -4.13 -4.08
C ALA A 175 -6.44 -2.99 -4.22
N LEU A 176 -5.50 -2.90 -3.28
CA LEU A 176 -4.48 -1.85 -3.24
C LEU A 176 -3.64 -1.82 -4.51
N PHE A 177 -3.20 -2.97 -4.99
CA PHE A 177 -2.26 -3.03 -6.10
C PHE A 177 -2.93 -2.77 -7.45
N ASN A 178 -4.18 -3.23 -7.63
CA ASN A 178 -4.97 -2.85 -8.80
C ASN A 178 -5.34 -1.35 -8.75
N TYR A 179 -5.64 -0.79 -7.58
CA TYR A 179 -5.83 0.66 -7.45
C TYR A 179 -4.57 1.45 -7.87
N MET A 180 -3.38 1.06 -7.40
CA MET A 180 -2.14 1.73 -7.82
C MET A 180 -1.87 1.62 -9.31
N THR A 181 -2.24 0.50 -9.93
CA THR A 181 -2.12 0.31 -11.38
C THR A 181 -3.08 1.22 -12.13
N TYR A 182 -4.33 1.29 -11.68
CA TYR A 182 -5.35 2.23 -12.16
C TYR A 182 -4.85 3.69 -12.14
N LYS A 183 -4.12 4.09 -11.07
CA LYS A 183 -3.57 5.46 -10.95
C LYS A 183 -2.42 5.76 -11.90
N LYS A 184 -1.58 4.76 -12.20
CA LYS A 184 -0.30 4.95 -12.90
C LYS A 184 -0.36 4.65 -14.40
N THR A 185 -1.21 3.72 -14.81
CA THR A 185 -1.27 3.29 -16.21
C THR A 185 -1.89 4.36 -17.11
N LYS A 186 -1.37 4.49 -18.33
CA LYS A 186 -1.96 5.29 -19.41
C LYS A 186 -2.79 4.45 -20.38
N ASP A 187 -2.66 3.13 -20.30
CA ASP A 187 -3.44 2.20 -21.13
C ASP A 187 -4.86 2.06 -20.56
N GLU A 188 -5.85 2.51 -21.32
CA GLU A 188 -7.23 2.59 -20.87
C GLU A 188 -7.85 1.21 -20.59
N SER A 189 -7.46 0.19 -21.35
CA SER A 189 -7.93 -1.19 -21.12
C SER A 189 -7.45 -1.73 -19.77
N THR A 190 -6.15 -1.57 -19.49
CA THR A 190 -5.53 -1.93 -18.21
C THR A 190 -6.13 -1.11 -17.08
N LYS A 191 -6.39 0.19 -17.30
CA LYS A 191 -7.00 1.08 -16.32
C LYS A 191 -8.40 0.63 -15.94
N LEU A 192 -9.22 0.28 -16.93
CA LEU A 192 -10.57 -0.25 -16.76
C LEU A 192 -10.58 -1.53 -15.96
N GLU A 193 -9.73 -2.50 -16.33
CA GLU A 193 -9.66 -3.78 -15.63
C GLU A 193 -9.16 -3.62 -14.19
N SER A 194 -8.12 -2.80 -14.00
CA SER A 194 -7.58 -2.52 -12.67
C SER A 194 -8.61 -1.85 -11.76
N ALA A 195 -9.41 -0.92 -12.29
CA ALA A 195 -10.48 -0.28 -11.52
C ALA A 195 -11.57 -1.29 -11.08
N LYS A 196 -11.98 -2.20 -11.97
CA LYS A 196 -12.94 -3.27 -11.63
C LYS A 196 -12.41 -4.18 -10.52
N MET A 197 -11.14 -4.56 -10.64
CA MET A 197 -10.48 -5.44 -9.66
C MET A 197 -10.31 -4.75 -8.31
N ALA A 198 -9.94 -3.47 -8.31
CA ALA A 198 -9.86 -2.65 -7.11
C ALA A 198 -11.22 -2.56 -6.38
N VAL A 199 -12.31 -2.33 -7.11
CA VAL A 199 -13.66 -2.32 -6.55
C VAL A 199 -14.03 -3.69 -5.98
N LYS A 200 -13.93 -4.76 -6.79
CA LYS A 200 -14.30 -6.12 -6.40
C LYS A 200 -13.60 -6.56 -5.11
N TYR A 201 -12.27 -6.46 -5.07
CA TYR A 201 -11.51 -6.92 -3.91
C TYR A 201 -11.54 -5.94 -2.75
N GLY A 202 -11.75 -4.64 -3.01
CA GLY A 202 -11.98 -3.65 -1.96
C GLY A 202 -13.28 -3.90 -1.20
N GLU A 203 -14.36 -4.27 -1.90
CA GLU A 203 -15.63 -4.66 -1.25
C GLU A 203 -15.48 -5.92 -0.40
N ILE A 204 -14.77 -6.93 -0.90
CA ILE A 204 -14.46 -8.15 -0.11
C ILE A 204 -13.65 -7.79 1.13
N THR A 205 -12.63 -6.95 0.97
CA THR A 205 -11.77 -6.47 2.07
C THR A 205 -12.59 -5.75 3.15
N LEU A 206 -13.50 -4.86 2.75
CA LEU A 206 -14.40 -4.16 3.67
C LEU A 206 -15.34 -5.13 4.40
N ALA A 207 -15.89 -6.11 3.68
CA ALA A 207 -16.79 -7.11 4.27
C ALA A 207 -16.09 -8.03 5.30
N LEU A 208 -14.80 -8.32 5.10
CA LEU A 208 -13.99 -9.13 6.02
C LEU A 208 -13.44 -8.33 7.21
N GLY A 209 -13.69 -7.02 7.29
CA GLY A 209 -13.22 -6.18 8.39
C GLY A 209 -11.81 -5.65 8.16
N SER A 210 -11.62 -4.83 7.13
CA SER A 210 -10.38 -4.12 6.86
C SER A 210 -9.79 -3.44 8.10
N HIS A 211 -8.46 -3.48 8.23
CA HIS A 211 -7.73 -2.69 9.22
C HIS A 211 -7.62 -1.22 8.84
N THR A 212 -7.80 -0.88 7.55
CA THR A 212 -7.71 0.48 7.02
C THR A 212 -8.94 0.80 6.17
N PRO A 213 -10.17 0.72 6.73
CA PRO A 213 -11.40 0.83 5.95
C PRO A 213 -11.54 2.19 5.26
N TRP A 214 -10.97 3.25 5.83
CA TRP A 214 -10.95 4.57 5.20
C TRP A 214 -10.20 4.53 3.86
N LEU A 215 -9.05 3.86 3.80
CA LEU A 215 -8.23 3.78 2.61
C LEU A 215 -8.94 2.96 1.52
N ASP A 216 -9.54 1.84 1.91
CA ASP A 216 -10.28 0.99 0.97
C ASP A 216 -11.52 1.70 0.42
N LEU A 217 -12.27 2.43 1.25
CA LEU A 217 -13.42 3.20 0.79
C LEU A 217 -13.02 4.33 -0.15
N GLU A 218 -11.89 5.01 0.08
CA GLU A 218 -11.36 6.02 -0.84
C GLU A 218 -10.98 5.40 -2.19
N HIS A 219 -10.28 4.26 -2.17
CA HIS A 219 -9.88 3.54 -3.38
C HIS A 219 -11.10 3.01 -4.16
N VAL A 220 -12.03 2.34 -3.48
CA VAL A 220 -13.26 1.81 -4.09
C VAL A 220 -14.12 2.95 -4.63
N GLY A 221 -14.29 4.03 -3.87
CA GLY A 221 -15.08 5.20 -4.29
C GLY A 221 -14.51 5.88 -5.54
N GLU A 222 -13.19 6.08 -5.60
CA GLU A 222 -12.52 6.65 -6.77
C GLU A 222 -12.64 5.74 -8.01
N CYS A 223 -12.40 4.43 -7.86
CA CYS A 223 -12.55 3.49 -8.97
C CYS A 223 -14.01 3.35 -9.41
N ALA A 224 -14.98 3.34 -8.49
CA ALA A 224 -16.40 3.29 -8.78
C ALA A 224 -16.85 4.53 -9.59
N LEU A 225 -16.39 5.72 -9.22
CA LEU A 225 -16.60 6.94 -10.01
C LEU A 225 -16.10 6.78 -11.44
N TYR A 226 -14.88 6.28 -11.63
CA TYR A 226 -14.31 6.06 -12.95
C TYR A 226 -15.11 5.04 -13.78
N LEU A 227 -15.69 4.03 -13.13
CA LEU A 227 -16.57 3.03 -13.74
C LEU A 227 -18.03 3.54 -13.96
N ASN A 228 -18.31 4.80 -13.63
CA ASN A 228 -19.66 5.39 -13.61
C ASN A 228 -20.66 4.65 -12.70
N ASP A 229 -20.15 3.96 -11.68
CA ASP A 229 -20.96 3.35 -10.63
C ASP A 229 -21.21 4.36 -9.51
N PHE A 230 -22.10 5.31 -9.80
CA PHE A 230 -22.37 6.45 -8.92
C PHE A 230 -23.01 6.03 -7.61
N GLU A 231 -23.88 5.01 -7.61
CA GLU A 231 -24.47 4.47 -6.38
C GLU A 231 -23.38 4.00 -5.41
N LYS A 232 -22.39 3.27 -5.92
CA LYS A 232 -21.27 2.78 -5.11
C LYS A 232 -20.35 3.90 -4.65
N ALA A 233 -20.05 4.87 -5.51
CA ALA A 233 -19.28 6.04 -5.12
C ALA A 233 -19.95 6.82 -3.97
N ILE A 234 -21.28 7.01 -4.03
CA ILE A 234 -22.04 7.64 -2.94
C ILE A 234 -22.02 6.80 -1.67
N LYS A 235 -22.24 5.49 -1.77
CA LYS A 235 -22.16 4.59 -0.61
C LYS A 235 -20.79 4.66 0.07
N CYS A 236 -19.71 4.67 -0.70
CA CYS A 236 -18.36 4.85 -0.16
C CYS A 236 -18.19 6.18 0.57
N ALA A 237 -18.72 7.28 0.01
CA ALA A 237 -18.69 8.59 0.65
C ALA A 237 -19.48 8.62 1.98
N GLU A 238 -20.65 7.98 2.02
CA GLU A 238 -21.46 7.86 3.25
C GLU A 238 -20.76 7.06 4.33
N GLU A 239 -20.16 5.91 3.98
CA GLU A 239 -19.40 5.11 4.94
C GLU A 239 -18.13 5.83 5.42
N LEU A 240 -17.43 6.56 4.54
CA LEU A 240 -16.28 7.38 4.92
C LEU A 240 -16.63 8.46 5.95
N GLU A 241 -17.77 9.13 5.77
CA GLU A 241 -18.24 10.14 6.73
C GLU A 241 -18.61 9.50 8.08
N LYS A 242 -19.24 8.32 8.06
CA LYS A 242 -19.61 7.58 9.28
C LYS A 242 -18.41 7.12 10.10
N LEU A 243 -17.27 6.81 9.45
CA LEU A 243 -16.05 6.41 10.16
C LEU A 243 -15.58 7.49 11.14
N ASN A 244 -15.75 8.77 10.80
CA ASN A 244 -15.40 9.93 11.63
C ASN A 244 -14.00 9.84 12.29
N ILE A 245 -13.04 9.21 11.59
CA ILE A 245 -11.67 9.01 12.09
C ILE A 245 -10.86 10.30 11.96
N HIS A 246 -11.00 10.98 10.83
CA HIS A 246 -10.20 12.16 10.51
C HIS A 246 -10.93 13.03 9.49
N LYS A 247 -10.87 14.37 9.64
CA LYS A 247 -11.63 15.28 8.76
C LYS A 247 -11.18 15.23 7.30
N ALA A 248 -9.95 14.81 7.02
CA ALA A 248 -9.49 14.58 5.65
C ALA A 248 -10.38 13.58 4.88
N HIS A 249 -10.95 12.57 5.57
CA HIS A 249 -11.85 11.59 4.96
C HIS A 249 -13.25 12.16 4.73
N ALA A 250 -13.73 13.05 5.61
CA ALA A 250 -14.96 13.81 5.36
C ALA A 250 -14.82 14.71 4.13
N GLN A 251 -13.64 15.32 3.95
CA GLN A 251 -13.33 16.06 2.74
C GLN A 251 -13.28 15.16 1.49
N THR A 252 -12.71 13.94 1.57
CA THR A 252 -12.77 12.96 0.47
C THR A 252 -14.22 12.57 0.16
N ALA A 253 -15.06 12.34 1.18
CA ALA A 253 -16.47 12.03 1.02
C ALA A 253 -17.25 13.15 0.34
N ASN A 254 -17.04 14.41 0.75
CA ASN A 254 -17.63 15.57 0.08
C ASN A 254 -17.19 15.65 -1.39
N ALA A 255 -15.91 15.44 -1.69
CA ALA A 255 -15.40 15.45 -3.05
C ALA A 255 -16.02 14.33 -3.92
N LEU A 256 -16.15 13.11 -3.39
CA LEU A 256 -16.83 12.00 -4.06
C LEU A 256 -18.28 12.34 -4.41
N ARG A 257 -19.05 12.89 -3.46
CA ARG A 257 -20.43 13.34 -3.69
C ARG A 257 -20.51 14.44 -4.74
N GLY A 258 -19.61 15.42 -4.66
CA GLY A 258 -19.55 16.51 -5.63
C GLY A 258 -19.24 16.00 -7.04
N LEU A 259 -18.35 15.02 -7.19
CA LEU A 259 -18.01 14.42 -8.48
C LEU A 259 -19.20 13.65 -9.07
N VAL A 260 -19.94 12.90 -8.25
CA VAL A 260 -21.20 12.25 -8.68
C VAL A 260 -22.22 13.31 -9.11
N ALA A 261 -22.39 14.37 -8.32
CA ALA A 261 -23.33 15.44 -8.62
C ALA A 261 -22.99 16.16 -9.94
N ALA A 262 -21.70 16.48 -10.16
CA ALA A 262 -21.22 17.12 -11.37
C ALA A 262 -21.53 16.29 -12.62
N ARG A 263 -21.24 14.98 -12.57
CA ARG A 263 -21.52 14.03 -13.67
C ARG A 263 -23.00 13.71 -13.87
N SER A 264 -23.82 13.99 -12.87
CA SER A 264 -25.28 13.84 -12.91
C SER A 264 -25.97 15.17 -13.21
N GLU A 265 -25.24 16.18 -13.71
CA GLU A 265 -25.75 17.52 -14.05
C GLU A 265 -26.38 18.29 -12.87
N GLN A 266 -26.06 17.90 -11.63
CA GLN A 266 -26.49 18.57 -10.40
C GLN A 266 -25.45 19.59 -9.95
N ILE A 267 -25.20 20.58 -10.80
CA ILE A 267 -24.08 21.52 -10.68
C ILE A 267 -24.07 22.26 -9.34
N ALA A 268 -25.23 22.74 -8.88
CA ALA A 268 -25.33 23.45 -7.60
C ALA A 268 -24.86 22.59 -6.40
N LEU A 269 -25.14 21.28 -6.42
CA LEU A 269 -24.68 20.37 -5.38
C LEU A 269 -23.17 20.10 -5.48
N ALA A 270 -22.63 20.02 -6.70
CA ALA A 270 -21.20 19.87 -6.92
C ALA A 270 -20.41 21.09 -6.42
N VAL A 271 -20.89 22.31 -6.72
CA VAL A 271 -20.30 23.56 -6.21
C VAL A 271 -20.36 23.61 -4.67
N ALA A 272 -21.53 23.31 -4.10
CA ALA A 272 -21.68 23.28 -2.64
C ALA A 272 -20.73 22.26 -1.98
N ALA A 273 -20.52 21.11 -2.61
CA ALA A 273 -19.57 20.10 -2.14
C ALA A 273 -18.11 20.58 -2.22
N LEU A 274 -17.74 21.32 -3.28
CA LEU A 274 -16.40 21.91 -3.43
C LEU A 274 -16.13 22.95 -2.33
N HIS A 275 -17.13 23.74 -1.95
CA HIS A 275 -17.00 24.77 -0.91
C HIS A 275 -17.12 24.23 0.52
N LYS A 276 -17.61 22.99 0.70
CA LYS A 276 -17.72 22.33 2.01
C LYS A 276 -16.39 21.72 2.43
N LEU A 277 -15.44 22.59 2.76
CA LEU A 277 -14.07 22.25 3.09
C LEU A 277 -13.88 22.16 4.60
N GLU A 278 -13.06 21.21 5.04
CA GLU A 278 -12.81 20.99 6.46
C GLU A 278 -11.67 21.89 6.95
N GLU A 279 -12.01 22.79 7.87
CA GLU A 279 -11.05 23.74 8.45
C GLU A 279 -9.90 22.99 9.16
N GLY A 280 -8.68 23.46 8.93
CA GLY A 280 -7.45 22.90 9.50
C GLY A 280 -6.77 21.83 8.65
N TYR A 281 -7.34 21.43 7.50
CA TYR A 281 -6.82 20.31 6.70
C TYR A 281 -6.39 20.69 5.28
N SER A 282 -5.33 20.04 4.81
CA SER A 282 -4.81 20.20 3.45
C SER A 282 -5.79 19.61 2.44
N ILE A 283 -5.81 20.20 1.25
CA ILE A 283 -6.69 19.74 0.17
C ILE A 283 -6.20 18.38 -0.28
N ASN A 284 -7.12 17.42 -0.39
CA ASN A 284 -6.77 16.12 -0.93
C ASN A 284 -6.94 16.09 -2.46
N SER A 285 -6.32 15.09 -3.09
CA SER A 285 -6.36 14.93 -4.55
C SER A 285 -7.77 14.79 -5.13
N MET A 286 -8.75 14.33 -4.35
CA MET A 286 -10.14 14.17 -4.80
C MET A 286 -10.87 15.52 -4.87
N THR A 287 -10.62 16.44 -3.94
CA THR A 287 -11.15 17.81 -4.02
C THR A 287 -10.63 18.53 -5.26
N PHE A 288 -9.36 18.35 -5.62
CA PHE A 288 -8.84 18.93 -6.87
C PHE A 288 -9.52 18.37 -8.10
N LYS A 289 -9.73 17.05 -8.18
CA LYS A 289 -10.50 16.48 -9.30
C LYS A 289 -11.91 17.05 -9.41
N LEU A 290 -12.57 17.33 -8.29
CA LEU A 290 -13.87 18.01 -8.30
C LEU A 290 -13.76 19.42 -8.90
N ALA A 291 -12.74 20.19 -8.50
CA ALA A 291 -12.46 21.49 -9.11
C ALA A 291 -12.17 21.40 -10.62
N GLU A 292 -11.38 20.42 -11.06
CA GLU A 292 -11.11 20.19 -12.49
C GLU A 292 -12.39 19.84 -13.27
N GLU A 293 -13.28 19.03 -12.69
CA GLU A 293 -14.55 18.64 -13.33
C GLU A 293 -15.50 19.84 -13.44
N LEU A 294 -15.64 20.63 -12.38
CA LEU A 294 -16.44 21.85 -12.37
C LEU A 294 -15.91 22.89 -13.36
N PHE A 295 -14.59 23.03 -13.48
CA PHE A 295 -13.98 23.88 -14.50
C PHE A 295 -14.37 23.46 -15.91
N LYS A 296 -14.31 22.15 -16.23
CA LYS A 296 -14.73 21.62 -17.55
C LYS A 296 -16.21 21.86 -17.84
N LEU A 297 -17.03 21.96 -16.80
CA LEU A 297 -18.46 22.27 -16.89
C LEU A 297 -18.75 23.78 -17.01
N GLY A 298 -17.71 24.62 -16.99
CA GLY A 298 -17.84 26.07 -17.14
C GLY A 298 -17.99 26.85 -15.84
N GLU A 299 -17.89 26.19 -14.68
CA GLU A 299 -18.11 26.79 -13.35
C GLU A 299 -16.87 27.55 -12.84
N ILE A 300 -16.33 28.48 -13.64
CA ILE A 300 -15.08 29.20 -13.35
C ILE A 300 -15.18 30.00 -12.03
N GLU A 301 -16.31 30.65 -11.78
CA GLU A 301 -16.50 31.45 -10.56
C GLU A 301 -16.47 30.58 -9.30
N ALA A 302 -17.02 29.36 -9.35
CA ALA A 302 -16.92 28.42 -8.24
C ALA A 302 -15.47 28.02 -7.95
N ILE A 303 -14.62 27.92 -8.98
CA ILE A 303 -13.19 27.65 -8.83
C ILE A 303 -12.45 28.86 -8.26
N LYS A 304 -12.79 30.08 -8.68
CA LYS A 304 -12.21 31.31 -8.11
C LYS A 304 -12.56 31.43 -6.62
N ASP A 305 -13.81 31.16 -6.25
CA ASP A 305 -14.25 31.14 -4.85
C ASP A 305 -13.45 30.11 -4.05
N PHE A 306 -13.29 28.90 -4.61
CA PHE A 306 -12.47 27.84 -4.02
C PHE A 306 -11.01 28.30 -3.82
N VAL A 307 -10.37 28.89 -4.83
CA VAL A 307 -9.00 29.44 -4.71
C VAL A 307 -8.94 30.52 -3.64
N GLY A 308 -9.96 31.38 -3.53
CA GLY A 308 -10.09 32.40 -2.51
C GLY A 308 -10.14 31.83 -1.09
N ILE A 309 -10.91 30.76 -0.87
CA ILE A 309 -10.96 30.04 0.42
C ILE A 309 -9.55 29.55 0.82
N TYR A 310 -8.70 29.23 -0.15
CA TYR A 310 -7.35 28.69 0.06
C TYR A 310 -6.21 29.69 0.00
N GLN A 311 -6.49 30.99 -0.10
CA GLN A 311 -5.48 32.04 -0.22
C GLN A 311 -4.34 31.90 0.81
N ALA A 312 -4.69 31.65 2.08
CA ALA A 312 -3.71 31.54 3.16
C ALA A 312 -2.74 30.37 2.97
N LYS A 313 -3.20 29.24 2.40
CA LYS A 313 -2.38 28.05 2.18
C LYS A 313 -1.58 28.12 0.89
N LEU A 314 -2.16 28.68 -0.17
CA LEU A 314 -1.47 28.88 -1.44
C LEU A 314 -0.35 29.92 -1.35
N GLY A 315 -0.51 30.89 -0.44
CA GLY A 315 0.35 32.08 -0.36
C GLY A 315 -0.03 33.13 -1.41
N ALA A 316 0.19 34.40 -1.08
CA ALA A 316 -0.33 35.53 -1.86
C ALA A 316 0.10 35.51 -3.35
N LYS A 317 1.35 35.12 -3.64
CA LYS A 317 1.86 35.07 -5.01
C LYS A 317 1.12 34.04 -5.86
N ARG A 318 1.07 32.78 -5.40
CA ARG A 318 0.44 31.68 -6.14
C ARG A 318 -1.07 31.85 -6.23
N HIS A 319 -1.70 32.39 -5.19
CA HIS A 319 -3.11 32.75 -5.22
C HIS A 319 -3.43 33.74 -6.35
N LEU A 320 -2.68 34.84 -6.48
CA LEU A 320 -2.88 35.82 -7.57
C LEU A 320 -2.61 35.20 -8.94
N GLU A 321 -1.53 34.43 -9.07
CA GLU A 321 -1.21 33.72 -10.32
C GLU A 321 -2.34 32.78 -10.77
N TRP A 322 -2.92 32.03 -9.83
CA TRP A 322 -4.04 31.13 -10.14
C TRP A 322 -5.32 31.88 -10.52
N LEU A 323 -5.59 33.03 -9.89
CA LEU A 323 -6.72 33.88 -10.28
C LEU A 323 -6.54 34.45 -11.69
N ASP A 324 -5.36 34.94 -12.05
CA ASP A 324 -5.06 35.46 -13.40
C ASP A 324 -5.23 34.36 -14.48
N ILE A 325 -4.80 33.13 -14.17
CA ILE A 325 -4.97 31.97 -15.06
C ILE A 325 -6.46 31.67 -15.27
N LEU A 326 -7.26 31.68 -14.19
CA LEU A 326 -8.72 31.45 -14.24
C LEU A 326 -9.45 32.58 -14.97
N GLU A 327 -9.05 33.85 -14.79
CA GLU A 327 -9.59 35.00 -15.52
C GLU A 327 -9.34 34.90 -17.03
N SER A 328 -8.22 34.30 -17.41
CA SER A 328 -7.87 34.01 -18.81
C SER A 328 -8.61 32.79 -19.37
N GLY A 329 -9.52 32.17 -18.60
CA GLY A 329 -10.29 31.00 -19.02
C GLY A 329 -9.50 29.70 -19.02
N ASN A 330 -8.40 29.61 -18.27
CA ASN A 330 -7.56 28.42 -18.16
C ASN A 330 -7.61 27.83 -16.73
N LEU A 331 -7.32 26.53 -16.61
CA LEU A 331 -7.21 25.85 -15.32
C LEU A 331 -5.76 25.88 -14.84
N PRO A 332 -5.45 26.43 -13.66
CA PRO A 332 -4.11 26.32 -13.09
C PRO A 332 -3.74 24.86 -12.80
N ASP A 333 -2.45 24.56 -12.78
CA ASP A 333 -1.94 23.24 -12.38
C ASP A 333 -2.14 23.05 -10.87
N LEU A 334 -3.28 22.44 -10.51
CA LEU A 334 -3.67 22.21 -9.12
C LEU A 334 -2.69 21.30 -8.38
N SER A 335 -1.85 20.52 -9.09
CA SER A 335 -0.83 19.67 -8.46
C SER A 335 0.33 20.47 -7.84
N GLN A 336 0.46 21.76 -8.19
CA GLN A 336 1.47 22.67 -7.63
C GLN A 336 1.07 23.29 -6.30
N ALA A 337 -0.11 22.95 -5.77
CA ALA A 337 -0.41 23.23 -4.37
C ALA A 337 0.51 22.36 -3.49
N ASP A 338 1.71 22.88 -3.21
CA ASP A 338 2.61 22.30 -2.22
C ASP A 338 1.84 22.14 -0.89
N PHE A 339 1.81 20.92 -0.34
CA PHE A 339 1.27 20.65 1.00
C PHE A 339 2.37 20.25 1.97
#